data_AF-A0A0K6G874-F1
#
_entry.id   AF-A0A0K6G874-F1
#
_cell.length_a   1.000
_cell.length_b   1.000
_cell.length_c   1.000
_cell.angle_alpha   90.00
_cell.angle_beta   90.00
_cell.angle_gamma   90.00
#
_symmetry.space_group_name_H-M   'P 1'
#
loop_
_entity.id
_entity.type
_entity.pdbx_description
1 polymer ?
#
loop_
_entity_poly.entity_id
_entity_poly.type
_entity_poly.pdbx_seq_one_letter_code
_entity_poly.pdbx_strand_id
1 'polypeptide(L)'
;MIPLPFLEYNLSHPHPKGHWFLLATVVVFLAITPVLVLVNFTTLGFELVPRLQSEWRDASAPLETWWGTRRLPPLLRPRTPRCQPKDLGRGDNFRVTGSLFDYTVMSTWNTSHTNATGVQDQERVEYKGESFANCYVSTARYDYSMAAQTHSVIVGVYCPGYKEYPIELTMQTTVTFSWELSQDFIGQYYGGGIDLDRINFTTTDYRKTVLAVLEVISTDAVSIFYKPNLPVPPLSIRVFFNKLDAETAMLPDRTTTSRLTYVNGTQLDQYPSEAFIYINTIYNLVYVVMDAVNHDLGNNAPNMFKNASRLNEVVYNNTVPPGINETNWATGVGNQSWYYGQIPSPFQTWAQALRNGQPANISLANVGGPDKSAMATAYICPTYELKPTNALLSSVFVGSATMTLSIWGAWMFFTAFLARRIMAPQVICYCDDCKARRLREAMRLEEFRRRTANLRGAGIFTNLLARLGVTGRSKNIIYPEDLDPEDHGYNAVPHSGRPMLEHASDSKKVSDFDDSPTGEK
;
A
#
# COMPACT_ATOMS: atom_id res chain seq x y z
N MET A 1 -24.86 -50.63 -28.30
CA MET A 1 -24.42 -51.33 -27.07
C MET A 1 -22.93 -51.55 -27.18
N ILE A 2 -22.14 -50.84 -26.39
CA ILE A 2 -20.68 -51.01 -26.33
C ILE A 2 -20.43 -52.11 -25.30
N PRO A 3 -19.76 -53.22 -25.64
CA PRO A 3 -19.44 -54.27 -24.68
C PRO A 3 -18.48 -53.69 -23.64
N LEU A 4 -18.94 -53.61 -22.39
CA LEU A 4 -18.09 -53.21 -21.27
C LEU A 4 -17.06 -54.32 -21.03
N PRO A 5 -15.75 -54.02 -21.01
CA PRO A 5 -14.73 -55.01 -20.72
C PRO A 5 -14.93 -55.54 -19.29
N PHE A 6 -15.17 -56.83 -19.18
CA PHE A 6 -15.15 -57.52 -17.90
C PHE A 6 -13.73 -57.45 -17.34
N LEU A 7 -13.57 -56.73 -16.24
CA LEU A 7 -12.39 -56.81 -15.38
C LEU A 7 -12.41 -58.17 -14.65
N GLU A 8 -12.11 -59.25 -15.37
CA GLU A 8 -11.77 -60.54 -14.74
C GLU A 8 -10.35 -60.43 -14.16
N TYR A 9 -10.28 -59.98 -12.91
CA TYR A 9 -9.07 -60.11 -12.11
C TYR A 9 -8.91 -61.58 -11.71
N ASN A 10 -8.00 -62.30 -12.39
CA ASN A 10 -7.74 -63.73 -12.24
C ASN A 10 -7.14 -64.15 -10.87
N LEU A 11 -7.11 -63.27 -9.87
CA LEU A 11 -6.43 -63.45 -8.59
C LEU A 11 -7.31 -63.21 -7.34
N SER A 12 -8.60 -62.92 -7.50
CA SER A 12 -9.51 -62.76 -6.36
C SER A 12 -10.87 -63.39 -6.64
N HIS A 13 -11.34 -64.25 -5.74
CA HIS A 13 -12.67 -64.86 -5.83
C HIS A 13 -13.75 -63.80 -6.14
N PRO A 14 -14.67 -64.05 -7.11
CA PRO A 14 -15.72 -63.11 -7.45
C PRO A 14 -16.57 -62.84 -6.21
N HIS A 15 -16.54 -61.60 -5.73
CA HIS A 15 -17.33 -61.22 -4.57
C HIS A 15 -18.81 -61.39 -4.95
N PRO A 16 -19.63 -62.13 -4.18
CA PRO A 16 -21.01 -62.50 -4.57
C PRO A 16 -21.98 -61.30 -4.71
N LYS A 17 -21.50 -60.07 -4.44
CA LYS A 17 -22.23 -58.81 -4.62
C LYS A 17 -21.40 -57.73 -5.34
N GLY A 18 -20.36 -58.12 -6.09
CA GLY A 18 -19.46 -57.18 -6.77
C GLY A 18 -20.17 -56.20 -7.71
N HIS A 19 -21.24 -56.64 -8.38
CA HIS A 19 -22.05 -55.77 -9.24
C HIS A 19 -22.74 -54.64 -8.48
N TRP A 20 -23.30 -54.91 -7.29
CA TRP A 20 -23.92 -53.88 -6.45
C TRP A 20 -22.90 -52.88 -5.93
N PHE A 21 -21.70 -53.35 -5.59
CA PHE A 21 -20.61 -52.50 -5.17
C PHE A 21 -20.13 -51.58 -6.29
N LEU A 22 -19.94 -52.11 -7.50
CA LEU A 22 -19.55 -51.32 -8.67
C LEU A 22 -20.63 -50.29 -9.01
N LEU A 23 -21.91 -50.70 -9.04
CA LEU A 23 -23.03 -49.80 -9.27
C LEU A 23 -23.09 -48.68 -8.22
N ALA A 24 -22.98 -49.01 -6.93
CA ALA A 24 -22.96 -48.03 -5.86
C ALA A 24 -21.78 -47.06 -5.99
N THR A 25 -20.59 -47.57 -6.32
CA THR A 25 -19.40 -46.74 -6.54
C THR A 25 -19.61 -45.78 -7.71
N VAL A 26 -20.12 -46.26 -8.85
CA VAL A 26 -20.41 -45.42 -10.01
C VAL A 26 -21.44 -44.34 -9.66
N VAL A 27 -22.53 -44.69 -8.99
CA VAL A 27 -23.57 -43.73 -8.59
C VAL A 27 -23.01 -42.66 -7.65
N VAL A 28 -22.21 -43.05 -6.66
CA VAL A 28 -21.57 -42.12 -5.72
C VAL A 28 -20.64 -41.15 -6.45
N PHE A 29 -19.78 -41.64 -7.35
CA PHE A 29 -18.87 -40.77 -8.11
C PHE A 29 -19.61 -39.85 -9.10
N LEU A 30 -20.67 -40.35 -9.75
CA LEU A 30 -21.49 -39.57 -10.69
C LEU A 30 -22.24 -38.45 -9.95
N ALA A 31 -22.66 -38.67 -8.70
CA ALA A 31 -23.29 -37.66 -7.86
C ALA A 31 -22.30 -36.66 -7.25
N ILE A 32 -21.12 -37.11 -6.79
CA ILE A 32 -20.14 -36.28 -6.08
C ILE A 32 -19.33 -35.40 -7.03
N THR A 33 -18.96 -35.89 -8.22
CA THR A 33 -18.07 -35.17 -9.15
C THR A 33 -18.64 -33.80 -9.57
N PRO A 34 -19.92 -33.65 -9.97
CA PRO A 34 -20.48 -32.35 -10.32
C PRO A 34 -20.46 -31.36 -9.15
N VAL A 35 -20.71 -31.85 -7.94
CA VAL A 35 -20.68 -31.04 -6.70
C VAL A 35 -19.26 -30.54 -6.46
N LEU A 36 -18.25 -31.40 -6.58
CA LEU A 36 -16.85 -31.00 -6.44
C LEU A 36 -16.40 -30.00 -7.50
N VAL A 37 -16.79 -30.20 -8.76
CA VAL A 37 -16.48 -29.26 -9.85
C VAL A 37 -17.09 -27.89 -9.55
N LEU A 38 -18.33 -27.84 -9.07
CA LEU A 38 -19.00 -26.59 -8.70
C LEU A 38 -18.33 -25.91 -7.50
N VAL A 39 -17.92 -26.67 -6.49
CA VAL A 39 -17.14 -26.16 -5.35
C VAL A 39 -15.78 -25.63 -5.79
N ASN A 40 -15.06 -26.33 -6.67
CA ASN A 40 -13.77 -25.87 -7.19
C ASN A 40 -13.92 -24.66 -8.11
N PHE A 41 -14.96 -24.60 -8.93
CA PHE A 41 -15.24 -23.42 -9.76
C PHE A 41 -15.47 -22.18 -8.90
N THR A 42 -16.25 -22.32 -7.82
CA THR A 42 -16.55 -21.20 -6.91
C THR A 42 -15.35 -20.79 -6.05
N THR A 43 -14.47 -21.71 -5.68
CA THR A 43 -13.33 -21.44 -4.80
C THR A 43 -12.03 -21.09 -5.53
N LEU A 44 -11.78 -21.65 -6.72
CA LEU A 44 -10.51 -21.52 -7.46
C LEU A 44 -10.61 -20.62 -8.71
N GLY A 45 -11.82 -20.19 -9.08
CA GLY A 45 -12.09 -19.41 -10.30
C GLY A 45 -11.60 -17.96 -10.26
N PHE A 46 -11.15 -17.48 -9.11
CA PHE A 46 -10.67 -16.11 -8.92
C PHE A 46 -9.20 -16.09 -8.53
N GLU A 47 -8.54 -15.00 -8.87
CA GLU A 47 -7.20 -14.67 -8.42
C GLU A 47 -7.15 -13.25 -7.86
N LEU A 48 -6.22 -13.01 -6.94
CA LEU A 48 -5.95 -11.69 -6.39
C LEU A 48 -4.97 -10.98 -7.32
N VAL A 49 -5.45 -9.94 -7.98
CA VAL A 49 -4.62 -9.10 -8.87
C VAL A 49 -4.38 -7.77 -8.17
N PRO A 50 -3.12 -7.31 -8.04
CA PRO A 50 -2.84 -5.96 -7.53
C PRO A 50 -3.35 -4.92 -8.53
N ARG A 51 -4.26 -4.04 -8.08
CA ARG A 51 -4.71 -2.88 -8.85
C ARG A 51 -4.34 -1.59 -8.14
N LEU A 52 -3.95 -0.59 -8.93
CA LEU A 52 -3.73 0.76 -8.43
C LEU A 52 -5.07 1.46 -8.21
N GLN A 53 -5.31 1.96 -7.00
CA GLN A 53 -6.49 2.75 -6.63
C GLN A 53 -6.06 4.08 -6.02
N SER A 54 -6.79 5.16 -6.28
CA SER A 54 -6.54 6.48 -5.68
C SER A 54 -7.01 6.59 -4.23
N GLU A 55 -7.95 5.74 -3.83
CA GLU A 55 -8.54 5.73 -2.50
C GLU A 55 -8.05 4.53 -1.70
N TRP A 56 -7.75 4.78 -0.42
CA TRP A 56 -7.45 3.72 0.53
C TRP A 56 -8.71 2.94 0.90
N ARG A 57 -8.61 1.61 0.96
CA ARG A 57 -9.67 0.75 1.47
C ARG A 57 -9.17 -0.13 2.60
N ASP A 58 -9.84 -0.05 3.73
CA ASP A 58 -9.64 -1.00 4.82
C ASP A 58 -10.26 -2.37 4.51
N ALA A 59 -9.62 -3.43 5.00
CA ALA A 59 -10.00 -4.84 4.75
C ALA A 59 -11.27 -5.31 5.47
N SER A 60 -12.18 -4.41 5.81
CA SER A 60 -13.44 -4.74 6.49
C SER A 60 -14.63 -4.75 5.54
N ALA A 61 -14.52 -4.17 4.33
CA ALA A 61 -15.64 -4.08 3.40
C ALA A 61 -15.91 -5.45 2.73
N PRO A 62 -17.09 -6.07 2.95
CA PRO A 62 -17.45 -7.29 2.22
C PRO A 62 -17.59 -6.99 0.72
N LEU A 63 -17.09 -7.86 -0.15
CA LEU A 63 -17.28 -7.70 -1.60
C LEU A 63 -18.78 -7.82 -1.95
N GLU A 64 -19.43 -6.68 -2.21
CA GLU A 64 -20.83 -6.65 -2.66
C GLU A 64 -21.01 -7.20 -4.09
N THR A 65 -19.96 -7.15 -4.91
CA THR A 65 -19.97 -7.48 -6.34
C THR A 65 -19.36 -8.84 -6.69
N TRP A 66 -18.96 -9.65 -5.70
CA TRP A 66 -18.52 -11.02 -5.98
C TRP A 66 -19.73 -11.86 -6.43
N TRP A 67 -19.56 -12.71 -7.44
CA TRP A 67 -20.64 -13.39 -8.19
C TRP A 67 -21.82 -13.84 -7.32
N GLY A 68 -22.94 -13.09 -7.38
CA GLY A 68 -24.16 -13.45 -6.65
C GLY A 68 -24.01 -13.55 -5.13
N THR A 69 -22.98 -12.93 -4.51
CA THR A 69 -22.71 -12.99 -3.07
C THR A 69 -23.82 -12.50 -2.17
N ARG A 70 -24.77 -11.74 -2.71
CA ARG A 70 -26.02 -11.46 -2.01
C ARG A 70 -26.66 -12.75 -1.48
N ARG A 71 -26.47 -13.90 -2.16
CA ARG A 71 -26.99 -15.21 -1.77
C ARG A 71 -26.07 -16.01 -0.83
N LEU A 72 -24.79 -15.67 -0.72
CA LEU A 72 -23.90 -16.33 0.23
C LEU A 72 -24.04 -15.71 1.62
N PRO A 73 -24.14 -16.53 2.69
CA PRO A 73 -24.18 -16.01 4.05
C PRO A 73 -22.88 -15.24 4.36
N PRO A 74 -22.93 -14.18 5.19
CA PRO A 74 -21.79 -13.29 5.45
C PRO A 74 -20.50 -14.01 5.88
N LEU A 75 -20.61 -15.15 6.56
CA LEU A 75 -19.48 -15.96 7.02
C LEU A 75 -18.64 -16.56 5.88
N LEU A 76 -19.26 -16.79 4.71
CA LEU A 76 -18.61 -17.39 3.54
C LEU A 76 -18.21 -16.36 2.49
N ARG A 77 -18.42 -15.07 2.76
CA ARG A 77 -18.01 -14.01 1.83
C ARG A 77 -16.51 -13.74 2.01
N PRO A 78 -15.70 -13.83 0.94
CA PRO A 78 -14.32 -13.42 0.96
C PRO A 78 -14.27 -11.94 1.30
N ARG A 79 -13.33 -11.61 2.17
CA ARG A 79 -12.99 -10.22 2.48
C ARG A 79 -11.92 -9.76 1.50
N THR A 80 -12.00 -8.50 1.09
CA THR A 80 -10.92 -7.86 0.36
C THR A 80 -9.68 -7.85 1.24
N PRO A 81 -8.49 -8.22 0.71
CA PRO A 81 -7.26 -7.98 1.44
C PRO A 81 -7.01 -6.48 1.58
N ARG A 82 -6.17 -6.08 2.55
CA ARG A 82 -5.82 -4.67 2.77
C ARG A 82 -5.05 -4.15 1.56
N CYS A 83 -5.29 -2.89 1.21
CA CYS A 83 -4.38 -2.17 0.34
C CYS A 83 -3.00 -2.06 1.02
N GLN A 84 -1.94 -1.87 0.24
CA GLN A 84 -0.61 -1.59 0.77
C GLN A 84 -0.48 -0.08 1.03
N PRO A 85 -0.20 0.35 2.29
CA PRO A 85 -0.13 1.77 2.61
C PRO A 85 1.04 2.43 1.89
N LYS A 86 0.98 3.75 1.74
CA LYS A 86 2.06 4.51 1.15
C LYS A 86 3.02 4.94 2.25
N ASP A 87 4.28 4.52 2.17
CA ASP A 87 5.28 5.02 3.12
C ASP A 87 5.63 6.48 2.79
N LEU A 88 5.64 7.32 3.84
CA LEU A 88 6.11 8.70 3.82
C LEU A 88 7.36 8.82 4.68
N GLY A 89 8.42 9.40 4.14
CA GLY A 89 9.63 9.74 4.88
C GLY A 89 10.23 11.06 4.43
N ARG A 90 11.21 11.54 5.19
CA ARG A 90 11.97 12.76 4.85
C ARG A 90 12.57 12.66 3.44
N GLY A 91 12.38 13.73 2.67
CA GLY A 91 12.85 13.85 1.29
C GLY A 91 11.87 13.31 0.25
N ASP A 92 10.78 12.64 0.65
CA ASP A 92 9.75 12.23 -0.29
C ASP A 92 8.99 13.46 -0.82
N ASN A 93 8.68 13.46 -2.11
CA ASN A 93 7.93 14.51 -2.79
C ASN A 93 6.55 14.00 -3.21
N PHE A 94 5.52 14.81 -3.04
CA PHE A 94 4.16 14.46 -3.46
C PHE A 94 3.29 15.67 -3.76
N ARG A 95 2.18 15.41 -4.44
CA ARG A 95 1.08 16.37 -4.63
C ARG A 95 -0.11 15.97 -3.81
N VAL A 96 -0.96 16.95 -3.48
CA VAL A 96 -2.29 16.68 -2.92
C VAL A 96 -3.34 16.52 -4.02
N THR A 97 -4.57 16.14 -3.69
CA THR A 97 -5.69 15.94 -4.63
C THR A 97 -5.99 17.16 -5.48
N GLY A 98 -5.77 18.36 -4.92
CA GLY A 98 -5.80 19.61 -5.66
C GLY A 98 -4.72 19.73 -6.74
N SER A 99 -3.54 19.15 -6.46
CA SER A 99 -2.41 19.03 -7.38
C SER A 99 -1.85 20.37 -7.88
N LEU A 100 -1.97 21.42 -7.05
CA LEU A 100 -1.39 22.72 -7.35
C LEU A 100 0.11 22.74 -7.05
N PHE A 101 0.50 22.30 -5.86
CA PHE A 101 1.89 22.35 -5.41
C PHE A 101 2.54 20.98 -5.23
N ASP A 102 3.85 20.93 -5.45
CA ASP A 102 4.71 19.83 -5.00
C ASP A 102 5.17 20.12 -3.57
N TYR A 103 4.91 19.18 -2.67
CA TYR A 103 5.33 19.23 -1.27
C TYR A 103 6.47 18.24 -1.05
N THR A 104 7.52 18.72 -0.41
CA THR A 104 8.64 17.90 0.06
C THR A 104 8.49 17.67 1.55
N VAL A 105 8.54 16.40 1.97
CA VAL A 105 8.53 16.03 3.39
C VAL A 105 9.85 16.43 4.03
N MET A 106 9.78 17.30 5.03
CA MET A 106 10.95 17.77 5.77
C MET A 106 11.23 16.92 7.01
N SER A 107 10.17 16.49 7.70
CA SER A 107 10.26 15.55 8.82
C SER A 107 8.94 14.82 9.08
N THR A 108 9.05 13.61 9.61
CA THR A 108 7.95 12.77 10.08
C THR A 108 8.25 12.31 11.50
N TRP A 109 7.34 12.58 12.43
CA TRP A 109 7.48 12.20 13.84
C TRP A 109 6.24 11.45 14.30
N ASN A 110 6.43 10.29 14.91
CA ASN A 110 5.32 9.52 15.46
C ASN A 110 5.11 9.91 16.93
N THR A 111 4.04 10.66 17.22
CA THR A 111 3.77 11.19 18.57
C THR A 111 3.32 10.10 19.55
N SER A 112 2.92 8.93 19.05
CA SER A 112 2.54 7.80 19.90
C SER A 112 3.75 7.11 20.55
N HIS A 113 4.93 7.20 19.95
CA HIS A 113 6.17 6.62 20.46
C HIS A 113 7.03 7.69 21.14
N THR A 114 6.63 8.11 22.35
CA THR A 114 7.53 8.91 23.19
C THR A 114 8.55 7.99 23.84
N ASN A 115 9.71 7.82 23.20
CA ASN A 115 10.82 7.10 23.81
C ASN A 115 11.24 7.79 25.12
N ALA A 116 11.48 6.99 26.16
CA ALA A 116 11.86 7.46 27.49
C ALA A 116 13.16 8.30 27.52
N THR A 117 13.95 8.24 26.46
CA THR A 117 15.19 9.00 26.27
C THR A 117 14.98 10.42 25.73
N GLY A 118 13.76 10.79 25.33
CA GLY A 118 13.44 12.11 24.78
C GLY A 118 14.01 12.38 23.38
N VAL A 119 14.76 11.43 22.80
CA VAL A 119 15.23 11.49 21.42
C VAL A 119 14.14 10.89 20.54
N GLN A 120 13.44 11.75 19.80
CA GLN A 120 12.56 11.32 18.73
C GLN A 120 13.44 11.00 17.51
N ASP A 121 13.30 9.80 16.96
CA ASP A 121 13.95 9.42 15.71
C ASP A 121 12.97 9.68 14.55
N GLN A 122 13.49 10.19 13.42
CA GLN A 122 12.69 10.34 12.22
C GLN A 122 12.39 8.96 11.65
N GLU A 123 11.11 8.61 11.56
CA GLU A 123 10.66 7.30 11.07
C GLU A 123 9.89 7.46 9.76
N ARG A 124 9.95 6.45 8.89
CA ARG A 124 9.03 6.31 7.77
C ARG A 124 7.68 5.88 8.30
N VAL A 125 6.62 6.57 7.89
CA VAL A 125 5.27 6.39 8.41
C VAL A 125 4.31 5.94 7.32
N GLU A 126 3.39 5.05 7.67
CA GLU A 126 2.36 4.56 6.75
C GLU A 126 1.25 5.61 6.57
N TYR A 127 1.03 6.07 5.35
CA TYR A 127 -0.07 6.95 4.95
C TYR A 127 -1.21 6.16 4.30
N LYS A 128 -2.45 6.45 4.71
CA LYS A 128 -3.68 5.71 4.37
C LYS A 128 -4.76 6.65 3.81
N GLY A 129 -4.38 7.80 3.27
CA GLY A 129 -5.33 8.73 2.63
C GLY A 129 -5.95 9.74 3.59
N GLU A 130 -5.28 10.02 4.71
CA GLU A 130 -5.66 11.04 5.67
C GLU A 130 -5.72 12.44 5.06
N SER A 131 -6.66 13.27 5.53
CA SER A 131 -6.83 14.63 5.04
C SER A 131 -5.77 15.58 5.63
N PHE A 132 -5.23 16.46 4.79
CA PHE A 132 -4.33 17.55 5.18
C PHE A 132 -5.08 18.82 5.62
N ALA A 133 -6.40 18.78 5.76
CA ALA A 133 -7.21 19.94 6.16
C ALA A 133 -6.83 20.53 7.55
N ASN A 134 -6.24 19.74 8.43
CA ASN A 134 -5.75 20.20 9.74
C ASN A 134 -4.34 20.78 9.68
N CYS A 135 -3.67 20.72 8.53
CA CYS A 135 -2.35 21.29 8.33
C CYS A 135 -2.44 22.79 8.06
N TYR A 136 -1.47 23.54 8.56
CA TYR A 136 -1.43 24.99 8.40
C TYR A 136 -0.03 25.47 8.03
N VAL A 137 0.02 26.62 7.38
CA VAL A 137 1.28 27.30 7.09
C VAL A 137 1.88 27.83 8.40
N SER A 138 3.05 27.31 8.77
CA SER A 138 3.75 27.67 10.01
C SER A 138 4.90 28.65 9.78
N THR A 139 5.50 28.60 8.60
CA THR A 139 6.62 29.46 8.20
C THR A 139 6.47 29.85 6.74
N ALA A 140 6.95 31.04 6.41
CA ALA A 140 7.12 31.48 5.03
C ALA A 140 8.46 32.17 4.89
N ARG A 141 9.07 32.03 3.72
CA ARG A 141 10.33 32.68 3.37
C ARG A 141 10.25 33.19 1.95
N TYR A 142 10.64 34.44 1.77
CA TYR A 142 10.81 35.05 0.47
C TYR A 142 12.29 35.18 0.15
N ASP A 143 12.68 34.78 -1.06
CA ASP A 143 14.00 34.97 -1.62
C ASP A 143 13.89 35.72 -2.96
N TYR A 144 14.71 36.73 -3.16
CA TYR A 144 14.93 37.38 -4.45
C TYR A 144 16.38 37.19 -4.86
N SER A 145 16.61 36.91 -6.15
CA SER A 145 17.93 36.82 -6.76
C SER A 145 17.94 37.61 -8.07
N MET A 146 18.72 38.71 -8.10
CA MET A 146 18.91 39.49 -9.32
C MET A 146 19.69 38.70 -10.38
N ALA A 147 20.65 37.86 -9.96
CA ALA A 147 21.48 37.07 -10.86
C ALA A 147 20.67 36.01 -11.63
N ALA A 148 19.69 35.40 -10.96
CA ALA A 148 18.76 34.46 -11.58
C ALA A 148 17.50 35.15 -12.13
N GLN A 149 17.27 36.42 -11.79
CA GLN A 149 16.02 37.16 -12.07
C GLN A 149 14.77 36.45 -11.54
N THR A 150 14.89 35.81 -10.37
CA THR A 150 13.83 34.99 -9.77
C THR A 150 13.38 35.52 -8.42
N HIS A 151 12.09 35.35 -8.16
CA HIS A 151 11.48 35.49 -6.84
C HIS A 151 11.00 34.12 -6.37
N SER A 152 11.47 33.62 -5.24
CA SER A 152 11.02 32.34 -4.69
C SER A 152 10.31 32.55 -3.36
N VAL A 153 9.11 32.01 -3.23
CA VAL A 153 8.38 31.92 -1.96
C VAL A 153 8.39 30.47 -1.51
N ILE A 154 9.05 30.23 -0.39
CA ILE A 154 9.13 28.96 0.30
C ILE A 154 8.11 28.96 1.43
N VAL A 155 7.18 28.03 1.42
CA VAL A 155 6.15 27.90 2.45
C VAL A 155 6.35 26.59 3.20
N GLY A 156 6.55 26.70 4.52
CA GLY A 156 6.63 25.56 5.42
C GLY A 156 5.28 25.29 6.06
N VAL A 157 4.81 24.06 5.94
CA VAL A 157 3.53 23.58 6.44
C VAL A 157 3.76 22.62 7.60
N TYR A 158 2.97 22.81 8.65
CA TYR A 158 2.95 21.94 9.82
C TYR A 158 1.60 21.23 9.91
N CYS A 159 1.63 19.92 10.04
CA CYS A 159 0.47 19.09 10.29
C CYS A 159 0.54 18.54 11.72
N PRO A 160 -0.32 19.01 12.64
CA PRO A 160 -0.45 18.37 13.93
C PRO A 160 -1.03 16.96 13.72
N GLY A 161 -0.38 15.95 14.30
CA GLY A 161 -0.98 14.61 14.37
C GLY A 161 -2.31 14.65 15.13
N TYR A 162 -3.24 13.77 14.79
CA TYR A 162 -4.53 13.63 15.46
C TYR A 162 -4.77 12.20 15.93
N LYS A 163 -5.83 11.96 16.70
CA LYS A 163 -6.04 10.68 17.42
C LYS A 163 -6.01 9.43 16.51
N GLU A 164 -6.49 9.55 15.28
CA GLU A 164 -6.53 8.44 14.31
C GLU A 164 -5.23 8.34 13.50
N TYR A 165 -4.46 9.42 13.42
CA TYR A 165 -3.19 9.52 12.70
C TYR A 165 -2.18 10.33 13.53
N PRO A 166 -1.53 9.71 14.54
CA PRO A 166 -0.68 10.39 15.52
C PRO A 166 0.71 10.68 14.95
N ILE A 167 0.75 11.27 13.76
CA ILE A 167 1.97 11.57 13.02
C ILE A 167 2.01 13.08 12.84
N GLU A 168 3.03 13.69 13.42
CA GLU A 168 3.40 15.07 13.13
C GLU A 168 4.24 15.09 11.86
N LEU A 169 3.77 15.86 10.88
CA LEU A 169 4.39 15.99 9.58
C LEU A 169 4.78 17.45 9.35
N THR A 170 6.03 17.69 8.98
CA THR A 170 6.46 18.97 8.42
C THR A 170 6.78 18.79 6.96
N MET A 171 6.25 19.70 6.14
CA MET A 171 6.48 19.69 4.70
C MET A 171 6.74 21.11 4.21
N GLN A 172 7.31 21.21 3.03
CA GLN A 172 7.67 22.48 2.42
C GLN A 172 7.28 22.46 0.95
N THR A 173 6.80 23.59 0.45
CA THR A 173 6.67 23.83 -0.98
C THR A 173 7.41 25.10 -1.37
N THR A 174 7.85 25.18 -2.63
CA THR A 174 8.59 26.32 -3.16
C THR A 174 7.95 26.75 -4.47
N VAL A 175 7.56 28.02 -4.54
CA VAL A 175 6.98 28.64 -5.74
C VAL A 175 7.96 29.68 -6.24
N THR A 176 8.46 29.52 -7.47
CA THR A 176 9.45 30.41 -8.08
C THR A 176 8.82 31.17 -9.23
N PHE A 177 8.98 32.49 -9.26
CA PHE A 177 8.49 33.37 -10.30
C PHE A 177 9.67 33.99 -11.05
N SER A 178 9.55 34.10 -12.37
CA SER A 178 10.59 34.63 -13.23
C SER A 178 10.00 35.33 -14.46
N TRP A 179 10.79 36.23 -15.06
CA TRP A 179 10.49 36.74 -16.40
C TRP A 179 10.59 35.64 -17.46
N GLU A 180 11.47 34.66 -17.26
CA GLU A 180 11.60 33.56 -18.19
C GLU A 180 10.55 32.49 -17.89
N LEU A 181 9.61 32.27 -18.81
CA LEU A 181 8.56 31.26 -18.66
C LEU A 181 9.12 29.85 -18.36
N SER A 182 10.34 29.53 -18.82
CA SER A 182 10.99 28.25 -18.52
C SER A 182 11.50 28.11 -17.08
N GLN A 183 11.65 29.23 -16.36
CA GLN A 183 12.07 29.30 -14.96
C GLN A 183 10.90 29.64 -14.02
N ASP A 184 9.81 30.17 -14.57
CA ASP A 184 8.59 30.50 -13.84
C ASP A 184 7.78 29.26 -13.45
N PHE A 185 7.18 29.29 -12.27
CA PHE A 185 6.35 28.20 -11.73
C PHE A 185 5.22 27.80 -12.69
N ILE A 186 4.53 28.78 -13.28
CA ILE A 186 3.39 28.52 -14.17
C ILE A 186 3.90 27.83 -15.44
N GLY A 187 4.97 28.36 -16.02
CA GLY A 187 5.53 27.82 -17.24
C GLY A 187 6.19 26.45 -17.06
N GLN A 188 6.88 26.19 -15.94
CA GLN A 188 7.49 24.89 -15.65
C GLN A 188 6.46 23.78 -15.43
N TYR A 189 5.44 24.04 -14.61
CA TYR A 189 4.54 22.98 -14.15
C TYR A 189 3.33 22.76 -15.06
N TYR A 190 2.98 23.76 -15.86
CA TYR A 190 1.76 23.71 -16.64
C TYR A 190 1.95 24.12 -18.10
N GLY A 191 3.13 24.66 -18.44
CA GLY A 191 3.49 25.04 -19.79
C GLY A 191 2.80 26.31 -20.28
N GLY A 192 3.26 26.84 -21.41
CA GLY A 192 2.65 27.99 -22.07
C GLY A 192 1.26 27.72 -22.71
N GLY A 193 0.74 26.49 -22.59
CA GLY A 193 -0.53 26.06 -23.18
C GLY A 193 -1.74 26.14 -22.24
N ILE A 194 -1.59 26.61 -20.99
CA ILE A 194 -2.76 26.88 -20.16
C ILE A 194 -3.49 28.09 -20.73
N ASP A 195 -4.73 27.89 -21.14
CA ASP A 195 -5.65 28.99 -21.46
C ASP A 195 -6.16 29.62 -20.15
N LEU A 196 -5.33 30.48 -19.53
CA LEU A 196 -5.71 31.31 -18.38
C LEU A 196 -6.59 32.50 -18.79
N ASP A 197 -6.71 32.75 -20.09
CA ASP A 197 -7.46 33.85 -20.68
C ASP A 197 -8.95 33.49 -20.77
N ARG A 198 -9.28 32.19 -20.86
CA ARG A 198 -10.64 31.61 -20.85
C ARG A 198 -10.99 30.90 -19.55
N ILE A 199 -10.86 31.59 -18.42
CA ILE A 199 -11.53 31.16 -17.19
C ILE A 199 -13.02 31.42 -17.39
N ASN A 200 -13.75 30.39 -17.84
CA ASN A 200 -15.19 30.50 -18.00
C ASN A 200 -15.79 30.69 -16.59
N PHE A 201 -16.53 31.77 -16.37
CA PHE A 201 -17.14 32.15 -15.07
C PHE A 201 -18.03 31.07 -14.43
N THR A 202 -18.31 29.99 -15.16
CA THR A 202 -19.12 28.86 -14.75
C THR A 202 -18.31 27.69 -14.19
N THR A 203 -16.99 27.65 -14.39
CA THR A 203 -16.13 26.58 -13.86
C THR A 203 -15.49 27.01 -12.55
N THR A 204 -15.83 26.31 -11.46
CA THR A 204 -15.24 26.42 -10.12
C THR A 204 -13.79 25.90 -10.04
N ASP A 205 -13.03 26.05 -11.12
CA ASP A 205 -11.68 25.50 -11.26
C ASP A 205 -10.68 26.35 -10.47
N TYR A 206 -10.52 26.00 -9.19
CA TYR A 206 -9.70 26.78 -8.27
C TYR A 206 -8.27 26.96 -8.73
N ARG A 207 -7.72 25.97 -9.42
CA ARG A 207 -6.34 26.00 -9.89
C ARG A 207 -6.14 27.14 -10.87
N LYS A 208 -7.07 27.35 -11.81
CA LYS A 208 -6.96 28.47 -12.75
C LYS A 208 -7.03 29.82 -12.05
N THR A 209 -7.96 29.99 -11.11
CA THR A 209 -8.08 31.25 -10.36
C THR A 209 -6.82 31.53 -9.54
N VAL A 210 -6.27 30.52 -8.85
CA VAL A 210 -5.04 30.68 -8.08
C VAL A 210 -3.86 31.01 -8.98
N LEU A 211 -3.70 30.32 -10.11
CA LEU A 211 -2.63 30.60 -11.07
C LEU A 211 -2.75 32.00 -11.67
N ALA A 212 -3.96 32.44 -12.00
CA ALA A 212 -4.19 33.79 -12.51
C ALA A 212 -3.80 34.87 -11.50
N VAL A 213 -4.16 34.70 -10.22
CA VAL A 213 -3.79 35.65 -9.17
C VAL A 213 -2.28 35.64 -8.92
N LEU A 214 -1.66 34.45 -8.88
CA LEU A 214 -0.20 34.31 -8.76
C LEU A 214 0.52 35.00 -9.92
N GLU A 215 0.02 34.87 -11.14
CA GLU A 215 0.59 35.45 -12.34
C GLU A 215 0.59 36.99 -12.29
N VAL A 216 -0.54 37.61 -12.00
CA VAL A 216 -0.63 39.08 -12.01
C VAL A 216 0.15 39.71 -10.84
N ILE A 217 0.14 39.08 -9.67
CA ILE A 217 0.87 39.57 -8.48
C ILE A 217 2.37 39.35 -8.62
N SER A 218 2.80 38.23 -9.21
CA SER A 218 4.22 37.99 -9.49
C SER A 218 4.73 38.90 -10.60
N THR A 219 3.93 39.19 -11.63
CA THR A 219 4.27 40.16 -12.68
C THR A 219 4.57 41.55 -12.09
N ASP A 220 3.75 42.00 -11.14
CA ASP A 220 4.01 43.22 -10.37
C ASP A 220 5.38 43.16 -9.66
N ALA A 221 5.65 42.05 -8.97
CA ALA A 221 6.88 41.89 -8.20
C ALA A 221 8.12 41.92 -9.09
N VAL A 222 8.11 41.13 -10.16
CA VAL A 222 9.24 41.02 -11.08
C VAL A 222 9.46 42.35 -11.81
N SER A 223 8.38 43.04 -12.21
CA SER A 223 8.44 44.37 -12.83
C SER A 223 9.05 45.45 -11.93
N ILE A 224 8.67 45.47 -10.64
CA ILE A 224 9.15 46.46 -9.68
C ILE A 224 10.64 46.24 -9.33
N PHE A 225 11.05 44.98 -9.18
CA PHE A 225 12.43 44.64 -8.81
C PHE A 225 13.41 44.72 -9.98
N TYR A 226 12.93 44.53 -11.21
CA TYR A 226 13.76 44.66 -12.41
C TYR A 226 14.24 46.10 -12.64
N LYS A 227 13.55 47.10 -12.07
CA LYS A 227 13.85 48.51 -12.26
C LYS A 227 14.80 49.06 -11.19
N PRO A 228 15.68 50.01 -11.56
CA PRO A 228 16.67 50.58 -10.64
C PRO A 228 16.01 51.61 -9.70
N ASN A 229 15.24 51.13 -8.74
CA ASN A 229 14.52 51.97 -7.77
C ASN A 229 15.38 52.42 -6.59
N LEU A 230 16.55 51.83 -6.40
CA LEU A 230 17.55 52.21 -5.39
C LEU A 230 18.85 52.67 -6.06
N PRO A 231 19.64 53.57 -5.42
CA PRO A 231 20.94 54.00 -5.93
C PRO A 231 21.91 52.84 -6.17
N VAL A 232 21.86 51.84 -5.28
CA VAL A 232 22.52 50.55 -5.47
C VAL A 232 21.44 49.47 -5.48
N PRO A 233 21.25 48.73 -6.59
CA PRO A 233 20.21 47.72 -6.66
C PRO A 233 20.48 46.56 -5.72
N PRO A 234 19.43 45.89 -5.22
CA PRO A 234 19.56 44.67 -4.45
C PRO A 234 20.08 43.54 -5.36
N LEU A 235 21.13 42.85 -4.95
CA LEU A 235 21.58 41.59 -5.58
C LEU A 235 20.72 40.42 -5.11
N SER A 236 20.43 40.37 -3.80
CA SER A 236 19.57 39.34 -3.22
C SER A 236 18.84 39.87 -1.99
N ILE A 237 17.57 39.51 -1.84
CA ILE A 237 16.79 39.78 -0.63
C ILE A 237 16.34 38.44 -0.05
N ARG A 238 16.45 38.28 1.27
CA ARG A 238 15.84 37.17 1.99
C ARG A 238 15.03 37.68 3.15
N VAL A 239 13.79 37.22 3.27
CA VAL A 239 12.88 37.61 4.35
C VAL A 239 12.25 36.35 4.94
N PHE A 240 12.29 36.21 6.26
CA PHE A 240 11.70 35.08 6.97
C PHE A 240 10.53 35.52 7.85
N PHE A 241 9.45 34.77 7.76
CA PHE A 241 8.25 34.88 8.56
C PHE A 241 8.08 33.58 9.34
N ASN A 242 8.47 33.60 10.62
CA ASN A 242 8.37 32.46 11.52
C ASN A 242 7.20 32.63 12.48
N LYS A 243 6.70 31.51 13.03
CA LYS A 243 5.60 31.50 14.00
C LYS A 243 4.33 32.16 13.46
N LEU A 244 3.97 31.79 12.23
CA LEU A 244 2.71 32.21 11.65
C LEU A 244 1.56 31.58 12.43
N ASP A 245 0.56 32.41 12.74
CA ASP A 245 -0.62 31.96 13.47
C ASP A 245 -1.53 31.16 12.53
N ALA A 246 -1.83 29.94 12.94
CA ALA A 246 -2.66 28.99 12.20
C ALA A 246 -4.10 29.49 12.03
N GLU A 247 -4.61 30.27 12.98
CA GLU A 247 -6.01 30.70 13.00
C GLU A 247 -6.25 31.96 12.18
N THR A 248 -5.35 32.94 12.25
CA THR A 248 -5.50 34.20 11.52
C THR A 248 -4.86 34.20 10.13
N ALA A 249 -3.87 33.32 9.91
CA ALA A 249 -3.05 33.28 8.70
C ALA A 249 -2.51 34.67 8.32
N MET A 250 -2.09 35.45 9.32
CA MET A 250 -1.51 36.79 9.15
C MET A 250 0.01 36.74 9.19
N LEU A 251 0.66 37.56 8.37
CA LEU A 251 2.08 37.82 8.50
C LEU A 251 2.31 38.75 9.70
N PRO A 252 3.40 38.58 10.46
CA PRO A 252 3.74 39.52 11.52
C PRO A 252 3.99 40.92 10.94
N ASP A 253 3.63 41.97 11.69
CA ASP A 253 3.87 43.38 11.34
C ASP A 253 5.34 43.67 11.02
N ARG A 254 6.24 42.86 11.58
CA ARG A 254 7.68 42.90 11.32
C ARG A 254 8.18 41.54 10.89
N THR A 255 9.00 41.55 9.84
CA THR A 255 9.77 40.37 9.40
C THR A 255 10.62 39.86 10.55
N THR A 256 10.62 38.55 10.82
CA THR A 256 11.33 38.00 11.98
C THR A 256 12.85 38.09 11.84
N THR A 257 13.35 37.81 10.64
CA THR A 257 14.74 37.99 10.24
C THR A 257 14.77 38.31 8.75
N SER A 258 15.75 39.10 8.33
CA SER A 258 15.89 39.51 6.95
C SER A 258 17.36 39.76 6.62
N ARG A 259 17.72 39.61 5.35
CA ARG A 259 19.07 39.83 4.85
C ARG A 259 18.99 40.46 3.48
N LEU A 260 19.71 41.55 3.29
CA LEU A 260 19.83 42.24 2.00
C LEU A 260 21.30 42.27 1.61
N THR A 261 21.57 41.84 0.38
CA THR A 261 22.89 41.95 -0.26
C THR A 261 22.74 42.84 -1.47
N TYR A 262 23.56 43.88 -1.56
CA TYR A 262 23.62 44.79 -2.70
C TYR A 262 24.58 44.28 -3.78
N VAL A 263 24.45 44.81 -5.00
CA VAL A 263 25.34 44.43 -6.13
C VAL A 263 26.82 44.81 -5.88
N ASN A 264 27.09 45.81 -5.03
CA ASN A 264 28.46 46.16 -4.62
C ASN A 264 29.06 45.20 -3.56
N GLY A 265 28.32 44.16 -3.15
CA GLY A 265 28.74 43.19 -2.14
C GLY A 265 28.44 43.59 -0.70
N THR A 266 27.94 44.81 -0.44
CA THR A 266 27.52 45.21 0.90
C THR A 266 26.36 44.35 1.36
N GLN A 267 26.48 43.79 2.57
CA GLN A 267 25.45 42.97 3.17
C GLN A 267 25.00 43.60 4.48
N LEU A 268 23.69 43.70 4.66
CA LEU A 268 23.07 44.14 5.90
C LEU A 268 22.23 43.00 6.50
N ASP A 269 22.44 42.75 7.79
CA ASP A 269 21.69 41.75 8.56
C ASP A 269 20.33 42.29 9.06
N GLN A 270 20.05 43.57 8.81
CA GLN A 270 18.75 44.19 9.05
C GLN A 270 18.23 44.79 7.74
N TYR A 271 16.93 44.69 7.52
CA TYR A 271 16.28 45.29 6.37
C TYR A 271 16.34 46.82 6.47
N PRO A 272 17.06 47.51 5.58
CA PRO A 272 17.26 48.94 5.73
C PRO A 272 16.03 49.72 5.27
N SER A 273 15.88 50.94 5.76
CA SER A 273 14.70 51.78 5.53
C SER A 273 14.45 52.09 4.06
N GLU A 274 15.50 52.26 3.26
CA GLU A 274 15.38 52.52 1.83
C GLU A 274 14.77 51.33 1.08
N ALA A 275 14.99 50.10 1.56
CA ALA A 275 14.42 48.91 0.95
C ALA A 275 12.94 48.70 1.30
N PHE A 276 12.36 49.49 2.23
CA PHE A 276 10.95 49.41 2.60
C PHE A 276 10.00 49.71 1.43
N ILE A 277 10.48 50.34 0.36
CA ILE A 277 9.72 50.50 -0.88
C ILE A 277 9.22 49.15 -1.42
N TYR A 278 9.97 48.06 -1.21
CA TYR A 278 9.63 46.73 -1.72
C TYR A 278 8.74 45.91 -0.77
N ILE A 279 8.45 46.40 0.44
CA ILE A 279 7.82 45.57 1.48
C ILE A 279 6.42 45.10 1.07
N ASN A 280 5.61 45.99 0.48
CA ASN A 280 4.27 45.67 -0.01
C ASN A 280 4.31 44.62 -1.13
N THR A 281 5.33 44.69 -2.00
CA THR A 281 5.54 43.72 -3.07
C THR A 281 5.85 42.33 -2.49
N ILE A 282 6.75 42.26 -1.50
CA ILE A 282 7.11 41.01 -0.82
C ILE A 282 5.89 40.44 -0.08
N TYR A 283 5.16 41.26 0.68
CA TYR A 283 3.99 40.84 1.44
C TYR A 283 2.88 40.33 0.51
N ASN A 284 2.59 41.02 -0.58
CA ASN A 284 1.59 40.57 -1.55
C ASN A 284 1.90 39.18 -2.09
N LEU A 285 3.13 38.94 -2.51
CA LEU A 285 3.55 37.65 -3.07
C LEU A 285 3.46 36.54 -2.01
N VAL A 286 3.93 36.81 -0.80
CA VAL A 286 3.90 35.84 0.30
C VAL A 286 2.47 35.53 0.72
N TYR A 287 1.60 36.53 0.89
CA TYR A 287 0.20 36.32 1.24
C TYR A 287 -0.56 35.49 0.20
N VAL A 288 -0.38 35.80 -1.08
CA VAL A 288 -1.05 35.05 -2.15
C VAL A 288 -0.60 33.59 -2.16
N VAL A 289 0.70 33.32 -2.03
CA VAL A 289 1.22 31.94 -1.99
C VAL A 289 0.77 31.22 -0.72
N MET A 290 0.78 31.88 0.44
CA MET A 290 0.30 31.30 1.70
C MET A 290 -1.18 30.94 1.64
N ASP A 291 -2.04 31.84 1.17
CA ASP A 291 -3.45 31.57 0.99
C ASP A 291 -3.65 30.49 -0.09
N ALA A 292 -2.86 30.46 -1.16
CA ALA A 292 -2.95 29.39 -2.16
C ALA A 292 -2.63 28.02 -1.54
N VAL A 293 -1.57 27.92 -0.73
CA VAL A 293 -1.18 26.69 -0.03
C VAL A 293 -2.25 26.27 0.98
N ASN A 294 -2.74 27.19 1.81
CA ASN A 294 -3.84 26.88 2.76
C ASN A 294 -5.10 26.38 2.03
N HIS A 295 -5.40 26.93 0.85
CA HIS A 295 -6.53 26.49 0.03
C HIS A 295 -6.31 25.09 -0.56
N ASP A 296 -5.11 24.83 -1.10
CA ASP A 296 -4.71 23.53 -1.67
C ASP A 296 -4.72 22.40 -0.63
N LEU A 297 -4.34 22.70 0.61
CA LEU A 297 -4.42 21.79 1.77
C LEU A 297 -5.85 21.57 2.28
N GLY A 298 -6.84 22.34 1.79
CA GLY A 298 -8.21 22.27 2.29
C GLY A 298 -8.38 22.80 3.71
N ASN A 299 -7.43 23.60 4.22
CA ASN A 299 -7.49 24.19 5.55
C ASN A 299 -8.59 25.26 5.63
N ASN A 300 -9.27 25.35 6.77
CA ASN A 300 -10.30 26.34 7.08
C ASN A 300 -9.77 27.70 7.53
N ALA A 301 -8.45 27.91 7.54
CA ALA A 301 -7.84 29.21 7.78
C ALA A 301 -8.46 30.28 6.84
N PRO A 302 -8.57 31.54 7.28
CA PRO A 302 -9.02 32.64 6.45
C PRO A 302 -8.23 32.69 5.15
N ASN A 303 -8.92 32.83 4.02
CA ASN A 303 -8.32 32.61 2.70
C ASN A 303 -8.96 33.48 1.61
N MET A 304 -8.14 34.20 0.83
CA MET A 304 -8.65 35.10 -0.23
C MET A 304 -9.37 34.37 -1.37
N PHE A 305 -9.08 33.09 -1.60
CA PHE A 305 -9.75 32.27 -2.60
C PHE A 305 -11.09 31.71 -2.12
N LYS A 306 -11.30 31.64 -0.79
CA LYS A 306 -12.60 31.29 -0.20
C LYS A 306 -13.47 32.52 0.04
N ASN A 307 -12.85 33.63 0.43
CA ASN A 307 -13.50 34.90 0.74
C ASN A 307 -12.79 36.06 0.05
N ALA A 308 -13.43 36.60 -1.00
CA ALA A 308 -12.90 37.72 -1.77
C ALA A 308 -12.68 38.99 -0.93
N SER A 309 -13.37 39.18 0.20
CA SER A 309 -13.13 40.36 1.06
C SER A 309 -11.71 40.37 1.63
N ARG A 310 -11.16 39.19 1.93
CA ARG A 310 -9.82 39.04 2.50
C ARG A 310 -8.73 39.54 1.55
N LEU A 311 -8.94 39.48 0.24
CA LEU A 311 -8.02 40.08 -0.73
C LEU A 311 -7.74 41.54 -0.37
N ASN A 312 -8.77 42.30 -0.03
CA ASN A 312 -8.64 43.72 0.33
C ASN A 312 -8.02 43.95 1.70
N GLU A 313 -7.99 42.94 2.56
CA GLU A 313 -7.38 43.01 3.89
C GLU A 313 -5.88 42.72 3.83
N VAL A 314 -5.45 41.74 3.02
CA VAL A 314 -4.06 41.24 3.03
C VAL A 314 -3.22 41.69 1.84
N VAL A 315 -3.84 42.01 0.69
CA VAL A 315 -3.13 42.52 -0.49
C VAL A 315 -3.10 44.04 -0.44
N TYR A 316 -1.91 44.61 -0.51
CA TYR A 316 -1.67 46.04 -0.60
C TYR A 316 -1.78 46.52 -2.04
N ASN A 317 -2.24 47.76 -2.26
CA ASN A 317 -2.31 48.35 -3.61
C ASN A 317 -0.93 48.45 -4.29
N ASN A 318 0.17 48.43 -3.51
CA ASN A 318 1.53 48.49 -4.02
C ASN A 318 1.79 49.71 -4.95
N THR A 319 1.11 50.83 -4.70
CA THR A 319 1.24 52.07 -5.50
C THR A 319 2.65 52.64 -5.43
N VAL A 320 2.98 53.50 -6.40
CA VAL A 320 4.30 54.12 -6.48
C VAL A 320 4.66 54.86 -5.17
N PRO A 321 5.83 54.57 -4.57
CA PRO A 321 6.30 55.32 -3.41
C PRO A 321 6.64 56.78 -3.77
N PRO A 322 6.56 57.73 -2.81
CA PRO A 322 6.97 59.11 -3.04
C PRO A 322 8.41 59.21 -3.56
N GLY A 323 8.62 59.99 -4.62
CA GLY A 323 9.94 60.22 -5.21
C GLY A 323 10.32 59.25 -6.35
N ILE A 324 9.52 58.22 -6.60
CA ILE A 324 9.68 57.32 -7.75
C ILE A 324 8.64 57.70 -8.82
N ASN A 325 9.03 57.68 -10.10
CA ASN A 325 8.10 57.90 -11.21
C ASN A 325 7.28 56.63 -11.44
N GLU A 326 6.00 56.74 -11.76
CA GLU A 326 5.11 55.59 -12.06
C GLU A 326 5.73 54.65 -13.12
N THR A 327 6.30 55.23 -14.17
CA THR A 327 7.00 54.52 -15.25
C THR A 327 8.24 53.73 -14.79
N ASN A 328 8.81 54.09 -13.63
CA ASN A 328 9.93 53.38 -13.01
C ASN A 328 9.47 52.37 -11.94
N TRP A 329 8.16 52.26 -11.68
CA TRP A 329 7.57 51.31 -10.74
C TRP A 329 6.96 50.12 -11.49
N ALA A 330 5.64 49.93 -11.45
CA ALA A 330 4.97 48.81 -12.12
C ALA A 330 4.47 49.15 -13.54
N THR A 331 4.33 50.43 -13.93
CA THR A 331 3.88 50.78 -15.30
C THR A 331 5.07 50.94 -16.26
N GLY A 332 4.89 50.67 -17.55
CA GLY A 332 5.92 50.90 -18.57
C GLY A 332 6.06 49.79 -19.61
N VAL A 333 6.93 50.02 -20.60
CA VAL A 333 7.24 49.06 -21.66
C VAL A 333 8.01 47.87 -21.06
N GLY A 334 7.53 46.65 -21.32
CA GLY A 334 8.11 45.41 -20.78
C GLY A 334 7.40 44.87 -19.54
N ASN A 335 6.48 45.61 -18.93
CA ASN A 335 5.74 45.19 -17.73
C ASN A 335 4.39 44.55 -18.10
N GLN A 336 4.43 43.54 -18.96
CA GLN A 336 3.24 42.84 -19.42
C GLN A 336 3.15 41.48 -18.74
N SER A 337 1.96 41.19 -18.20
CA SER A 337 1.57 39.84 -17.84
C SER A 337 1.58 38.98 -19.11
N TRP A 338 2.00 37.74 -18.99
CA TRP A 338 2.06 36.79 -20.12
C TRP A 338 0.67 36.50 -20.68
N TYR A 339 -0.35 36.53 -19.82
CA TYR A 339 -1.72 36.12 -20.14
C TYR A 339 -2.72 37.28 -20.18
N TYR A 340 -2.55 38.27 -19.31
CA TYR A 340 -3.45 39.43 -19.18
C TYR A 340 -2.90 40.71 -19.84
N GLY A 341 -1.67 40.69 -20.36
CA GLY A 341 -1.10 41.80 -21.11
C GLY A 341 -0.77 43.01 -20.22
N GLN A 342 -1.29 44.18 -20.55
CA GLN A 342 -0.98 45.42 -19.82
C GLN A 342 -1.92 45.65 -18.64
N ILE A 343 -1.42 46.31 -17.61
CA ILE A 343 -2.22 46.75 -16.45
C ILE A 343 -3.39 47.62 -16.95
N PRO A 344 -4.64 47.31 -16.61
CA PRO A 344 -5.79 48.07 -17.09
C PRO A 344 -5.80 49.48 -16.50
N SER A 345 -6.11 50.47 -17.34
CA SER A 345 -6.35 51.85 -16.88
C SER A 345 -7.62 51.90 -16.00
N PRO A 346 -7.65 52.66 -14.89
CA PRO A 346 -6.68 53.66 -14.42
C PRO A 346 -5.70 53.14 -13.35
N PHE A 347 -5.46 51.83 -13.25
CA PHE A 347 -4.64 51.26 -12.19
C PHE A 347 -3.14 51.39 -12.48
N GLN A 348 -2.34 51.55 -11.42
CA GLN A 348 -0.88 51.64 -11.54
C GLN A 348 -0.18 50.29 -11.40
N THR A 349 -0.81 49.32 -10.73
CA THR A 349 -0.27 48.00 -10.44
C THR A 349 -1.34 46.93 -10.64
N TRP A 350 -0.93 45.69 -10.88
CA TRP A 350 -1.84 44.55 -10.89
C TRP A 350 -2.47 44.29 -9.53
N ALA A 351 -1.75 44.51 -8.43
CA ALA A 351 -2.31 44.39 -7.09
C ALA A 351 -3.47 45.36 -6.87
N GLN A 352 -3.34 46.60 -7.34
CA GLN A 352 -4.42 47.58 -7.30
C GLN A 352 -5.57 47.17 -8.24
N ALA A 353 -5.28 46.72 -9.45
CA ALA A 353 -6.30 46.25 -10.39
C ALA A 353 -7.11 45.08 -9.79
N LEU A 354 -6.42 44.08 -9.23
CA LEU A 354 -7.02 42.86 -8.68
C LEU A 354 -7.95 43.15 -7.51
N ARG A 355 -7.55 44.04 -6.61
CA ARG A 355 -8.39 44.51 -5.49
C ARG A 355 -9.68 45.19 -5.95
N ASN A 356 -9.66 45.79 -7.14
CA ASN A 356 -10.82 46.43 -7.77
C ASN A 356 -11.55 45.49 -8.76
N GLY A 357 -11.28 44.19 -8.72
CA GLY A 357 -11.94 43.18 -9.55
C GLY A 357 -11.47 43.17 -11.01
N GLN A 358 -10.24 43.62 -11.28
CA GLN A 358 -9.63 43.60 -12.61
C GLN A 358 -8.37 42.72 -12.63
N PRO A 359 -8.14 41.92 -13.68
CA PRO A 359 -8.96 41.77 -14.87
C PRO A 359 -10.29 41.06 -14.54
N ALA A 360 -11.37 41.48 -15.19
CA ALA A 360 -12.72 40.97 -14.92
C ALA A 360 -12.84 39.43 -15.04
N ASN A 361 -11.91 38.78 -15.74
CA ASN A 361 -11.87 37.32 -15.92
C ASN A 361 -11.41 36.55 -14.66
N ILE A 362 -10.85 37.22 -13.64
CA ILE A 362 -10.45 36.59 -12.39
C ILE A 362 -11.58 36.73 -11.36
N SER A 363 -12.41 35.69 -11.23
CA SER A 363 -13.43 35.63 -10.19
C SER A 363 -12.89 34.93 -8.94
N LEU A 364 -12.74 35.69 -7.85
CA LEU A 364 -12.40 35.17 -6.51
C LEU A 364 -13.64 34.72 -5.71
N ALA A 365 -14.85 34.92 -6.23
CA ALA A 365 -16.07 34.57 -5.51
C ALA A 365 -16.36 33.06 -5.65
N ASN A 366 -16.52 32.38 -4.51
CA ASN A 366 -16.93 30.98 -4.40
C ASN A 366 -16.07 30.01 -5.23
N VAL A 367 -14.75 30.18 -5.16
CA VAL A 367 -13.82 29.24 -5.78
C VAL A 367 -13.96 27.90 -5.04
N GLY A 368 -14.52 26.90 -5.71
CA GLY A 368 -14.72 25.57 -5.14
C GLY A 368 -13.38 24.91 -4.86
N GLY A 369 -13.05 24.74 -3.58
CA GLY A 369 -11.84 24.01 -3.16
C GLY A 369 -12.06 22.50 -3.14
N PRO A 370 -10.99 21.70 -3.03
CA PRO A 370 -11.14 20.27 -2.75
C PRO A 370 -11.82 20.06 -1.39
N ASP A 371 -12.96 19.36 -1.36
CA ASP A 371 -13.69 19.03 -0.11
C ASP A 371 -12.82 18.22 0.87
N LYS A 372 -11.84 17.47 0.33
CA LYS A 372 -10.81 16.75 1.06
C LYS A 372 -9.49 16.85 0.31
N SER A 373 -8.48 17.44 0.95
CA SER A 373 -7.12 17.44 0.43
C SER A 373 -6.37 16.22 0.97
N ALA A 374 -6.09 15.24 0.11
CA ALA A 374 -5.32 14.04 0.45
C ALA A 374 -4.15 13.90 -0.51
N MET A 375 -3.16 13.07 -0.21
CA MET A 375 -2.04 12.81 -1.11
C MET A 375 -2.56 12.21 -2.42
N ALA A 376 -2.20 12.80 -3.56
CA ALA A 376 -2.43 12.22 -4.87
C ALA A 376 -1.45 11.06 -5.08
N THR A 377 -1.81 9.89 -4.54
CA THR A 377 -1.03 8.65 -4.63
C THR A 377 -1.91 7.51 -5.14
N ALA A 378 -1.27 6.46 -5.63
CA ALA A 378 -1.91 5.22 -6.01
C ALA A 378 -1.54 4.13 -5.02
N TYR A 379 -2.54 3.58 -4.33
CA TYR A 379 -2.40 2.44 -3.43
C TYR A 379 -2.49 1.15 -4.23
N ILE A 380 -1.65 0.18 -3.86
CA ILE A 380 -1.72 -1.17 -4.42
C ILE A 380 -2.78 -1.92 -3.64
N CYS A 381 -3.96 -2.06 -4.22
CA CYS A 381 -5.10 -2.73 -3.64
C CYS A 381 -5.33 -4.07 -4.37
N PRO A 382 -5.18 -5.21 -3.68
CA PRO A 382 -5.49 -6.50 -4.28
C PRO A 382 -6.99 -6.66 -4.49
N THR A 383 -7.40 -6.90 -5.72
CA THR A 383 -8.80 -7.10 -6.11
C THR A 383 -9.00 -8.51 -6.65
N TYR A 384 -10.14 -9.13 -6.36
CA TYR A 384 -10.50 -10.41 -6.94
C TYR A 384 -10.94 -10.24 -8.39
N GLU A 385 -10.24 -10.87 -9.31
CA GLU A 385 -10.60 -10.95 -10.72
C GLU A 385 -10.87 -12.39 -11.12
N LEU A 386 -11.77 -12.58 -12.09
CA LEU A 386 -12.01 -13.90 -12.66
C LEU A 386 -10.75 -14.31 -13.43
N LYS A 387 -10.23 -15.50 -13.14
CA LYS A 387 -9.09 -16.03 -13.90
C LYS A 387 -9.43 -16.08 -15.39
N PRO A 388 -8.44 -15.89 -16.28
CA PRO A 388 -8.65 -16.12 -17.70
C PRO A 388 -9.12 -17.56 -17.92
N THR A 389 -10.01 -17.77 -18.89
CA THR A 389 -10.73 -19.04 -19.10
C THR A 389 -9.82 -20.27 -19.10
N ASN A 390 -8.65 -20.18 -19.71
CA ASN A 390 -7.66 -21.27 -19.76
C ASN A 390 -7.09 -21.61 -18.37
N ALA A 391 -6.72 -20.60 -17.58
CA ALA A 391 -6.20 -20.77 -16.22
C ALA A 391 -7.31 -21.21 -15.25
N LEU A 392 -8.54 -20.77 -15.49
CA LEU A 392 -9.71 -21.22 -14.74
C LEU A 392 -9.95 -22.71 -14.97
N LEU A 393 -10.01 -23.16 -16.23
CA LEU A 393 -10.25 -24.55 -16.58
C LEU A 393 -9.15 -25.47 -16.02
N SER A 394 -7.86 -25.07 -16.14
CA SER A 394 -6.76 -25.84 -15.58
C SER A 394 -6.83 -25.91 -14.05
N SER A 395 -7.09 -24.80 -13.37
CA SER A 395 -7.24 -24.76 -11.90
C SER A 395 -8.40 -25.64 -11.42
N VAL A 396 -9.56 -25.54 -12.08
CA VAL A 396 -10.74 -26.35 -11.75
C VAL A 396 -10.50 -27.82 -12.03
N PHE A 397 -9.84 -28.16 -13.13
CA PHE A 397 -9.48 -29.53 -13.46
C PHE A 397 -8.53 -30.14 -12.43
N VAL A 398 -7.42 -29.46 -12.12
CA VAL A 398 -6.44 -29.92 -11.13
C VAL A 398 -7.08 -30.06 -9.75
N GLY A 399 -7.84 -29.04 -9.30
CA GLY A 399 -8.57 -29.09 -8.03
C GLY A 399 -9.57 -30.24 -7.99
N SER A 400 -10.37 -30.42 -9.04
CA SER A 400 -11.38 -31.49 -9.08
C SER A 400 -10.75 -32.88 -9.16
N ALA A 401 -9.67 -33.04 -9.93
CA ALA A 401 -8.93 -34.30 -10.01
C ALA A 401 -8.32 -34.69 -8.65
N THR A 402 -7.66 -33.76 -7.95
CA THR A 402 -7.08 -34.02 -6.62
C THR A 402 -8.14 -34.37 -5.56
N MET A 403 -9.27 -33.66 -5.54
CA MET A 403 -10.39 -33.98 -4.64
C MET A 403 -11.01 -35.33 -4.98
N THR A 404 -11.19 -35.64 -6.26
CA THR A 404 -11.76 -36.93 -6.71
C THR A 404 -10.84 -38.08 -6.34
N LEU A 405 -9.52 -37.93 -6.54
CA LEU A 405 -8.51 -38.91 -6.11
C LEU A 405 -8.50 -39.10 -4.58
N SER A 406 -8.69 -38.02 -3.82
CA SER A 406 -8.78 -38.09 -2.36
C SER A 406 -10.03 -38.83 -1.89
N ILE A 407 -11.19 -38.55 -2.50
CA ILE A 407 -12.44 -39.28 -2.22
C ILE A 407 -12.32 -40.74 -2.64
N TRP A 408 -11.68 -41.02 -3.77
CA TRP A 408 -11.37 -42.38 -4.21
C TRP A 408 -10.49 -43.11 -3.20
N GLY A 409 -9.43 -42.49 -2.72
CA GLY A 409 -8.59 -43.04 -1.66
C GLY A 409 -9.38 -43.34 -0.39
N ALA A 410 -10.21 -42.40 0.07
CA ALA A 410 -11.06 -42.58 1.24
C ALA A 410 -12.11 -43.70 1.05
N TRP A 411 -12.73 -43.78 -0.13
CA TRP A 411 -13.66 -44.84 -0.50
C TRP A 411 -12.97 -46.21 -0.51
N MET A 412 -11.81 -46.33 -1.16
CA MET A 412 -11.02 -47.56 -1.19
C MET A 412 -10.61 -47.99 0.22
N PHE A 413 -10.23 -47.05 1.09
CA PHE A 413 -9.93 -47.33 2.48
C PHE A 413 -11.15 -47.87 3.25
N PHE A 414 -12.30 -47.19 3.14
CA PHE A 414 -13.52 -47.57 3.83
C PHE A 414 -14.05 -48.93 3.37
N THR A 415 -13.94 -49.21 2.07
CA THR A 415 -14.40 -50.45 1.47
C THR A 415 -13.46 -51.62 1.81
N ALA A 416 -12.14 -51.38 1.87
CA ALA A 416 -11.19 -52.36 2.40
C ALA A 416 -11.47 -52.66 3.89
N PHE A 417 -11.80 -51.64 4.69
CA PHE A 417 -12.16 -51.82 6.10
C PHE A 417 -13.45 -52.64 6.28
N LEU A 418 -14.48 -52.35 5.48
CA LEU A 418 -15.73 -53.10 5.46
C LEU A 418 -15.53 -54.54 4.98
N ALA A 419 -14.76 -54.75 3.91
CA ALA A 419 -14.45 -56.07 3.38
C ALA A 419 -13.78 -56.95 4.45
N ARG A 420 -12.83 -56.38 5.22
CA ARG A 420 -12.19 -57.06 6.36
C ARG A 420 -13.18 -57.44 7.47
N ARG A 421 -14.26 -56.68 7.67
CA ARG A 421 -15.29 -57.00 8.69
C ARG A 421 -16.31 -58.02 8.23
N ILE A 422 -16.66 -58.02 6.95
CA ILE A 422 -17.74 -58.86 6.40
C ILE A 422 -17.22 -60.25 6.01
N MET A 423 -15.97 -60.36 5.57
CA MET A 423 -15.37 -61.67 5.29
C MET A 423 -14.93 -62.36 6.59
N ALA A 424 -15.76 -63.27 7.09
CA ALA A 424 -15.24 -64.36 7.91
C ALA A 424 -14.27 -65.18 7.03
N PRO A 425 -13.08 -65.58 7.53
CA PRO A 425 -12.15 -66.38 6.75
C PRO A 425 -12.81 -67.72 6.42
N GLN A 426 -13.27 -67.90 5.18
CA GLN A 426 -14.04 -69.07 4.76
C GLN A 426 -13.23 -70.11 3.98
N VAL A 427 -11.90 -70.03 3.99
CA VAL A 427 -11.07 -71.13 3.50
C VAL A 427 -10.19 -71.62 4.64
N ILE A 428 -10.73 -72.56 5.41
CA ILE A 428 -9.89 -73.45 6.24
C ILE A 428 -9.35 -74.48 5.26
N CYS A 429 -8.17 -74.21 4.69
CA CYS A 429 -7.45 -75.23 3.94
C CYS A 429 -7.08 -76.36 4.91
N TYR A 430 -7.74 -77.50 4.80
CA TYR A 430 -7.31 -78.76 5.41
C TYR A 430 -6.17 -79.32 4.54
N CYS A 431 -4.96 -78.90 4.87
CA CYS A 431 -3.71 -79.41 4.33
C CYS A 431 -2.74 -79.57 5.50
N ASP A 432 -1.99 -80.67 5.56
CA ASP A 432 -1.09 -80.97 6.67
C ASP A 432 0.02 -79.92 6.81
N ASP A 433 0.51 -79.35 5.70
CA ASP A 433 1.46 -78.23 5.72
C ASP A 433 0.85 -76.96 6.33
N CYS A 434 -0.45 -76.72 6.11
CA CYS A 434 -1.16 -75.60 6.73
C CYS A 434 -1.34 -75.82 8.24
N LYS A 435 -1.53 -77.07 8.69
CA LYS A 435 -1.60 -77.43 10.11
C LYS A 435 -0.25 -77.22 10.79
N ALA A 436 0.84 -77.64 10.15
CA ALA A 436 2.20 -77.43 10.65
C ALA A 436 2.59 -75.94 10.72
N ARG A 437 2.23 -75.13 9.72
CA ARG A 437 2.46 -73.67 9.77
C ARG A 437 1.68 -72.99 10.88
N ARG A 438 0.40 -73.34 11.07
CA ARG A 438 -0.40 -72.78 12.17
C ARG A 438 0.18 -73.12 13.54
N LEU A 439 0.72 -74.31 13.72
CA LEU A 439 1.34 -74.71 14.99
C LEU A 439 2.64 -73.92 15.24
N ARG A 440 3.46 -73.69 14.20
CA ARG A 440 4.63 -72.79 14.30
C ARG A 440 4.25 -71.33 14.56
N GLU A 441 3.21 -70.83 13.92
CA GLU A 441 2.73 -69.47 14.15
C GLU A 441 2.11 -69.31 15.55
N ALA A 442 1.38 -70.31 16.05
CA ALA A 442 0.86 -70.33 17.41
C ALA A 442 2.01 -70.30 18.44
N MET A 443 3.05 -71.13 18.26
CA MET A 443 4.24 -71.11 19.11
C MET A 443 4.97 -69.75 19.04
N ARG A 444 5.14 -69.15 17.86
CA ARG A 444 5.73 -67.81 17.73
C ARG A 444 4.88 -66.74 18.42
N LEU A 445 3.56 -66.84 18.36
CA LEU A 445 2.66 -65.85 18.96
C LEU A 445 2.66 -65.97 20.49
N GLU A 446 2.77 -67.17 21.04
CA GLU A 446 3.02 -67.38 22.47
C GLU A 446 4.37 -66.82 22.91
N GLU A 447 5.42 -67.03 22.10
CA GLU A 447 6.73 -66.47 22.37
C GLU A 447 6.70 -64.93 22.33
N PHE A 448 5.99 -64.33 21.38
CA PHE A 448 5.78 -62.89 21.29
C PHE A 448 4.94 -62.36 22.45
N ARG A 449 3.93 -63.11 22.92
CA ARG A 449 3.14 -62.79 24.12
C ARG A 449 3.99 -62.81 25.37
N ARG A 450 4.87 -63.80 25.54
CA ARG A 450 5.84 -63.84 26.65
C ARG A 450 6.78 -62.63 26.62
N ARG A 451 7.25 -62.23 25.44
CA ARG A 451 8.11 -61.04 25.27
C ARG A 451 7.36 -59.73 25.55
N THR A 452 6.10 -59.61 25.12
CA THR A 452 5.29 -58.39 25.34
C THR A 452 4.70 -58.29 26.74
N ALA A 453 4.45 -59.40 27.43
CA ALA A 453 4.04 -59.40 28.84
C ALA A 453 5.12 -58.82 29.78
N ASN A 454 6.40 -58.92 29.39
CA ASN A 454 7.53 -58.28 30.08
C ASN A 454 7.74 -56.79 29.69
N LEU A 455 7.02 -56.27 28.69
CA LEU A 455 7.08 -54.87 28.25
C LEU A 455 5.88 -54.06 28.78
N ARG A 456 5.56 -54.20 30.08
CA ARG A 456 4.65 -53.29 30.79
C ARG A 456 5.37 -51.97 31.08
N GLY A 457 5.47 -51.11 30.08
CA GLY A 457 6.05 -49.78 30.26
C GLY A 457 5.94 -48.78 29.11
N ALA A 458 5.29 -49.13 27.99
CA ALA A 458 5.28 -48.26 26.80
C ALA A 458 3.93 -47.57 26.56
N GLY A 459 3.82 -46.35 27.07
CA GLY A 459 3.24 -45.15 26.44
C GLY A 459 1.85 -45.20 25.79
N ILE A 460 1.05 -44.16 26.08
CA ILE A 460 -0.32 -43.85 25.63
C ILE A 460 -0.63 -44.18 24.15
N PHE A 461 0.34 -44.15 23.25
CA PHE A 461 0.18 -44.50 21.83
C PHE A 461 -0.21 -45.97 21.59
N THR A 462 0.18 -46.90 22.46
CA THR A 462 -0.18 -48.33 22.31
C THR A 462 -1.66 -48.59 22.63
N ASN A 463 -2.25 -47.82 23.53
CA ASN A 463 -3.67 -47.93 23.90
C ASN A 463 -4.62 -47.42 22.80
N LEU A 464 -4.20 -46.44 21.98
CA LEU A 464 -5.00 -45.95 20.87
C LEU A 464 -5.07 -47.00 19.72
N LEU A 465 -3.95 -47.67 19.45
CA LEU A 465 -3.89 -48.77 18.48
C LEU A 465 -4.63 -50.03 18.96
N ALA A 466 -4.63 -50.30 20.26
CA ALA A 466 -5.42 -51.39 20.85
C ALA A 466 -6.94 -51.13 20.76
N ARG A 467 -7.40 -49.88 20.91
CA ARG A 467 -8.83 -49.51 20.80
C ARG A 467 -9.37 -49.52 19.37
N LEU A 468 -8.52 -49.38 18.35
CA LEU A 468 -8.91 -49.48 16.93
C LEU A 468 -9.14 -50.92 16.46
N GLY A 469 -9.08 -51.92 17.36
CA GLY A 469 -9.55 -53.28 17.07
C GLY A 469 -8.63 -54.10 16.17
N VAL A 470 -7.32 -53.84 16.22
CA VAL A 470 -6.31 -54.67 15.52
C VAL A 470 -5.98 -55.95 16.30
N THR A 471 -6.40 -56.07 17.57
CA THR A 471 -6.35 -57.36 18.27
C THR A 471 -7.49 -58.24 17.78
N GLY A 472 -7.16 -59.15 16.86
CA GLY A 472 -8.07 -60.18 16.39
C GLY A 472 -8.79 -60.87 17.55
N ARG A 473 -10.12 -60.93 17.45
CA ARG A 473 -10.99 -61.69 18.35
C ARG A 473 -10.41 -63.10 18.48
N SER A 474 -10.01 -63.50 19.69
CA SER A 474 -9.53 -64.85 20.00
C SER A 474 -10.57 -65.85 19.54
N LYS A 475 -10.29 -66.58 18.46
CA LYS A 475 -11.06 -67.77 18.12
C LYS A 475 -10.60 -68.84 19.10
N ASN A 476 -11.53 -69.43 19.85
CA ASN A 476 -11.27 -70.62 20.66
C ASN A 476 -10.72 -71.71 19.75
N ILE A 477 -9.41 -71.94 19.82
CA ILE A 477 -8.76 -73.10 19.23
C ILE A 477 -8.86 -74.17 20.30
N ILE A 478 -9.66 -75.20 20.05
CA ILE A 478 -9.67 -76.42 20.84
C ILE A 478 -8.41 -77.18 20.41
N TYR A 479 -7.46 -77.34 21.34
CA TYR A 479 -6.28 -78.19 21.13
C TYR A 479 -6.66 -79.66 21.39
N PRO A 480 -6.13 -80.62 20.62
CA PRO A 480 -6.12 -82.00 21.06
C PRO A 480 -5.21 -82.12 22.28
N GLU A 481 -5.72 -82.71 23.36
CA GLU A 481 -4.90 -83.34 24.41
C GLU A 481 -4.02 -84.42 23.76
N ASP A 482 -2.86 -84.67 24.36
CA ASP A 482 -1.83 -85.64 23.97
C ASP A 482 -0.68 -85.07 23.13
N LEU A 483 0.29 -84.45 23.83
CA LEU A 483 1.72 -84.55 23.53
C LEU A 483 2.52 -83.95 24.71
N ASP A 484 2.96 -84.83 25.60
CA ASP A 484 3.95 -84.55 26.65
C ASP A 484 5.35 -84.35 26.03
N PRO A 485 6.10 -83.31 26.43
CA PRO A 485 7.50 -83.15 26.06
C PRO A 485 8.41 -83.28 27.30
N GLU A 486 9.09 -84.41 27.42
CA GLU A 486 10.36 -84.51 28.16
C GLU A 486 11.40 -85.11 27.19
N ASP A 487 12.43 -84.34 26.83
CA ASP A 487 13.80 -84.63 27.30
C ASP A 487 14.80 -83.53 26.87
N HIS A 488 15.81 -83.33 27.72
CA HIS A 488 16.86 -82.31 27.77
C HIS A 488 17.98 -82.52 26.71
N GLY A 489 18.96 -81.64 26.43
CA GLY A 489 19.39 -80.38 27.02
C GLY A 489 20.68 -79.80 26.36
N TYR A 490 20.94 -78.54 26.73
CA TYR A 490 22.20 -77.76 26.86
C TYR A 490 23.34 -77.79 25.81
N ASN A 491 23.71 -76.59 25.31
CA ASN A 491 24.91 -75.87 25.78
C ASN A 491 25.03 -74.42 25.26
N ALA A 492 25.76 -73.61 26.03
CA ALA A 492 25.79 -72.15 26.07
C ALA A 492 27.00 -71.49 25.34
N VAL A 493 26.74 -70.32 24.72
CA VAL A 493 27.44 -69.00 24.67
C VAL A 493 29.00 -68.94 24.56
N PRO A 494 29.59 -68.04 23.73
CA PRO A 494 29.95 -66.70 24.22
C PRO A 494 29.60 -65.51 23.29
N HIS A 495 29.37 -64.36 23.93
CA HIS A 495 29.21 -63.02 23.36
C HIS A 495 30.57 -62.34 23.05
N SER A 496 30.66 -61.59 21.96
CA SER A 496 31.31 -60.26 21.81
C SER A 496 31.03 -59.76 20.37
N GLY A 497 30.87 -58.49 19.98
CA GLY A 497 30.93 -57.19 20.63
C GLY A 497 30.28 -56.15 19.69
N ARG A 498 30.02 -54.94 20.20
CA ARG A 498 29.43 -53.77 19.52
C ARG A 498 30.30 -53.24 18.36
N PRO A 499 29.72 -52.45 17.44
CA PRO A 499 29.98 -50.99 17.44
C PRO A 499 28.67 -50.20 17.27
N MET A 500 28.35 -49.19 18.09
CA MET A 500 28.80 -47.78 18.11
C MET A 500 28.55 -47.00 16.80
N LEU A 501 27.57 -46.08 16.90
CA LEU A 501 27.25 -45.01 15.96
C LEU A 501 28.45 -44.08 15.77
N GLU A 502 28.64 -43.60 14.55
CA GLU A 502 29.31 -42.33 14.30
C GLU A 502 28.55 -41.54 13.22
N HIS A 503 28.32 -40.27 13.53
CA HIS A 503 27.71 -39.25 12.69
C HIS A 503 28.59 -38.95 11.48
N ALA A 504 27.97 -38.74 10.31
CA ALA A 504 28.62 -38.06 9.18
C ALA A 504 27.74 -36.88 8.73
N SER A 505 28.27 -35.68 8.99
CA SER A 505 27.89 -34.42 8.39
C SER A 505 28.69 -34.23 7.09
N ASP A 506 28.08 -33.49 6.16
CA ASP A 506 28.69 -32.49 5.28
C ASP A 506 28.28 -32.59 3.81
N SER A 507 27.35 -31.68 3.51
CA SER A 507 26.97 -31.25 2.18
C SER A 507 28.13 -30.55 1.48
N LYS A 508 28.55 -31.14 0.37
CA LYS A 508 29.44 -30.55 -0.62
C LYS A 508 28.64 -29.60 -1.51
N LYS A 509 28.84 -28.28 -1.40
CA LYS A 509 28.48 -27.29 -2.42
C LYS A 509 29.76 -26.64 -2.91
N VAL A 510 30.06 -26.86 -4.18
CA VAL A 510 31.07 -26.14 -4.96
C VAL A 510 30.40 -25.79 -6.28
N SER A 511 30.22 -24.49 -6.51
CA SER A 511 30.49 -23.84 -7.80
C SER A 511 30.30 -22.35 -7.61
N ASP A 512 31.42 -21.70 -7.30
CA ASP A 512 31.64 -20.28 -7.57
C ASP A 512 31.62 -20.03 -9.09
N PHE A 513 31.08 -18.88 -9.49
CA PHE A 513 31.35 -18.28 -10.79
C PHE A 513 31.46 -16.77 -10.57
N ASP A 514 32.69 -16.26 -10.70
CA ASP A 514 33.08 -14.86 -10.65
C ASP A 514 32.77 -14.13 -11.96
N ASP A 515 32.18 -12.93 -11.79
CA ASP A 515 32.50 -11.61 -12.36
C ASP A 515 32.85 -11.32 -13.85
N SER A 516 32.14 -10.26 -14.31
CA SER A 516 32.59 -9.07 -15.10
C SER A 516 32.53 -9.08 -16.65
N PRO A 517 32.55 -7.90 -17.34
CA PRO A 517 31.65 -6.73 -17.25
C PRO A 517 31.25 -6.13 -18.65
N THR A 518 30.57 -4.98 -18.63
CA THR A 518 30.41 -3.93 -19.70
C THR A 518 29.42 -4.11 -20.86
N GLY A 519 28.67 -3.03 -21.15
CA GLY A 519 27.97 -2.84 -22.43
C GLY A 519 26.87 -1.78 -22.42
N GLU A 520 27.23 -0.53 -22.72
CA GLU A 520 26.32 0.55 -23.14
C GLU A 520 25.52 0.17 -24.41
N LYS A 521 24.25 0.60 -24.47
CA LYS A 521 23.68 1.43 -25.55
C LYS A 521 22.30 1.97 -25.17
#